data_AF-A0A7L2P5M2-F1
#
_entry.id   AF-A0A7L2P5M2-F1
#
_cell.length_a   1.000
_cell.length_b   1.000
_cell.length_c   1.000
_cell.angle_alpha   90.00
_cell.angle_beta   90.00
_cell.angle_gamma   90.00
#
_symmetry.space_group_name_H-M   'P 1'
#
loop_
_entity.id
_entity.type
_entity.pdbx_description
1 polymer ?
#
loop_
_entity_poly.entity_id
_entity_poly.type
_entity_poly.pdbx_seq_one_letter_code
_entity_poly.pdbx_strand_id
1 'polypeptide(L)'
;PVFPFPVFPQVTHLVIQRPKSFRFQPGDYLYLNVPAVAAYEWHPFSISSAPERTETLWLHIRALGQWTNKLYEYFQQLERQEPELEPDPPGKSRREHRE
;
A
#
# COMPACT_ATOMS: atom_id res chain seq x y z
N PRO A 1 -37.40 -3.27 10.30
CA PRO A 1 -35.93 -3.29 10.49
C PRO A 1 -35.21 -2.79 9.24
N VAL A 2 -34.71 -1.55 9.28
CA VAL A 2 -33.81 -1.02 8.25
C VAL A 2 -32.48 -1.72 8.48
N PHE A 3 -32.14 -2.67 7.62
CA PHE A 3 -30.78 -3.20 7.56
C PHE A 3 -29.87 -2.03 7.19
N PRO A 4 -28.88 -1.64 8.02
CA PRO A 4 -27.96 -0.60 7.63
C PRO A 4 -27.27 -1.05 6.35
N PHE A 5 -27.19 -0.13 5.38
CA PHE A 5 -26.48 -0.30 4.12
C PHE A 5 -25.15 -1.04 4.33
N PRO A 6 -24.71 -1.88 3.38
CA PRO A 6 -23.39 -2.48 3.46
C PRO A 6 -22.37 -1.34 3.55
N VAL A 7 -21.78 -1.16 4.72
CA VAL A 7 -20.58 -0.36 4.88
C VAL A 7 -19.53 -1.15 4.11
N PHE A 8 -19.26 -0.73 2.86
CA PHE A 8 -18.15 -1.30 2.10
C PHE A 8 -16.93 -1.26 3.00
N PRO A 9 -16.21 -2.38 3.18
CA PRO A 9 -15.07 -2.40 4.06
C PRO A 9 -14.05 -1.41 3.50
N GLN A 10 -13.81 -0.33 4.22
CA GLN A 10 -12.72 0.60 3.94
C GLN A 10 -11.43 -0.17 4.24
N VAL A 11 -10.69 -0.55 3.19
CA VAL A 11 -9.45 -1.32 3.29
C VAL A 11 -8.33 -0.56 2.59
N THR A 12 -7.23 -0.35 3.30
CA THR A 12 -5.98 0.15 2.71
C THR A 12 -5.14 -1.03 2.26
N HIS A 13 -4.80 -1.06 0.97
CA HIS A 13 -3.83 -2.00 0.41
C HIS A 13 -2.44 -1.35 0.42
N LEU A 14 -1.60 -1.76 1.37
CA LEU A 14 -0.26 -1.19 1.54
C LEU A 14 0.79 -2.12 0.92
N VAL A 15 1.56 -1.58 -0.02
CA VAL A 15 2.70 -2.26 -0.65
C VAL A 15 3.98 -1.65 -0.12
N ILE A 16 4.79 -2.45 0.57
CA ILE A 16 6.05 -2.01 1.19
C ILE A 16 7.20 -2.73 0.51
N GLN A 17 8.31 -2.05 0.26
CA GLN A 17 9.52 -2.72 -0.22
C GLN A 17 10.04 -3.69 0.86
N ARG A 18 10.28 -4.94 0.46
CA ARG A 18 10.79 -5.97 1.36
C ARG A 18 12.30 -5.79 1.55
N PRO A 19 12.80 -5.62 2.78
CA PRO A 19 14.25 -5.63 3.02
C PRO A 19 14.85 -6.98 2.61
N LYS A 20 16.04 -6.98 2.00
CA LYS A 20 16.69 -8.21 1.47
C LYS A 20 16.90 -9.32 2.50
N SER A 21 17.10 -8.95 3.77
CA SER A 21 17.28 -9.87 4.89
C SER A 21 15.97 -10.26 5.60
N PHE A 22 14.83 -9.69 5.19
CA PHE A 22 13.55 -9.95 5.83
C PHE A 22 13.00 -11.30 5.36
N ARG A 23 12.87 -12.26 6.28
CA ARG A 23 12.28 -13.58 6.05
C ARG A 23 11.04 -13.71 6.93
N PHE A 24 9.96 -14.21 6.34
CA PHE A 24 8.68 -14.46 7.02
C PHE A 24 8.08 -15.76 6.49
N GLN A 25 7.20 -16.37 7.28
CA GLN A 25 6.42 -17.54 6.93
C GLN A 25 4.95 -17.18 6.70
N PRO A 26 4.18 -17.99 5.94
CA PRO A 26 2.74 -17.77 5.80
C PRO A 26 2.04 -17.73 7.16
N GLY A 27 1.26 -16.69 7.41
CA GLY A 27 0.58 -16.47 8.68
C GLY A 27 1.32 -15.54 9.65
N ASP A 28 2.56 -15.16 9.34
CA ASP A 28 3.30 -14.18 10.14
C ASP A 28 2.67 -12.78 10.05
N TYR A 29 2.98 -11.97 11.06
CA TYR A 29 2.62 -10.57 11.13
C TYR A 29 3.86 -9.71 11.36
N LEU A 30 3.75 -8.43 11.04
CA LEU A 30 4.75 -7.41 11.34
C LEU A 30 4.14 -6.29 12.16
N TYR A 31 4.97 -5.54 12.85
CA TYR A 31 4.57 -4.28 13.47
C TYR A 31 4.81 -3.14 12.51
N LEU A 32 3.77 -2.35 12.25
CA LEU A 32 3.81 -1.18 11.39
C LEU A 32 3.78 0.09 12.23
N ASN A 33 4.69 1.00 11.94
CA ASN A 33 4.67 2.37 12.44
C ASN A 33 4.68 3.33 11.24
N VAL A 34 3.72 4.26 11.24
CA VAL A 34 3.60 5.28 10.20
C VAL A 34 3.65 6.63 10.91
N PRO A 35 4.82 7.31 10.95
CA PRO A 35 4.99 8.51 11.73
C PRO A 35 4.04 9.65 11.37
N ALA A 36 3.61 9.73 10.11
CA ALA A 36 2.62 10.70 9.64
C ALA A 36 1.22 10.49 10.23
N VAL A 37 0.90 9.27 10.68
CA VAL A 37 -0.37 8.92 11.32
C VAL A 37 -0.24 8.96 12.85
N ALA A 38 0.80 8.30 13.38
CA ALA A 38 1.13 8.31 14.79
C ALA A 38 2.62 7.98 14.99
N ALA A 39 3.40 8.97 15.43
CA ALA A 39 4.86 8.88 15.56
C ALA A 39 5.35 7.76 16.51
N TYR A 40 4.60 7.47 17.57
CA TYR A 40 5.05 6.58 18.64
C TYR A 40 4.19 5.32 18.83
N GLU A 41 3.33 5.00 17.85
CA GLU A 41 2.45 3.84 17.93
C GLU A 41 2.85 2.76 16.92
N TRP A 42 2.95 1.52 17.40
CA TRP A 42 3.23 0.34 16.58
C TRP A 42 2.02 -0.59 16.62
N HIS A 43 1.51 -0.96 15.45
CA HIS A 43 0.32 -1.81 15.33
C HIS A 43 0.64 -3.09 14.55
N PRO A 44 0.22 -4.28 15.03
CA PRO A 44 0.49 -5.55 14.36
C PRO A 44 -0.46 -5.79 13.17
N PHE A 45 0.08 -6.21 12.02
CA PHE A 45 -0.68 -6.60 10.84
C PHE A 45 -0.13 -7.86 10.18
N SER A 46 -1.03 -8.77 9.79
CA SER A 46 -0.69 -9.99 9.08
C SER A 46 -0.16 -9.70 7.68
N ILE A 47 0.88 -10.41 7.28
CA ILE A 47 1.44 -10.33 5.94
C ILE A 47 0.54 -11.10 4.99
N SER A 48 0.00 -10.41 3.99
CA SER A 48 -0.93 -10.99 3.01
C SER A 48 -0.26 -11.45 1.71
N SER A 49 0.98 -11.00 1.46
CA SER A 49 1.80 -11.47 0.34
C SER A 49 2.42 -12.84 0.62
N ALA A 50 2.63 -13.62 -0.44
CA ALA A 50 3.33 -14.90 -0.36
C ALA A 50 4.84 -14.73 -0.08
N PRO A 51 5.48 -15.61 0.70
CA PRO A 51 6.90 -15.52 1.07
C PRO A 51 7.86 -15.63 -0.12
N GLU A 52 7.43 -16.22 -1.24
CA GLU A 52 8.17 -16.33 -2.49
C GLU A 52 8.40 -14.95 -3.14
N ARG A 53 7.59 -13.94 -2.79
CA ARG A 53 7.76 -12.58 -3.29
C ARG A 53 8.87 -11.86 -2.53
N THR A 54 10.01 -11.69 -3.18
CA THR A 54 11.24 -11.17 -2.53
C THR A 54 11.34 -9.64 -2.54
N GLU A 55 10.56 -8.94 -3.36
CA GLU A 55 10.71 -7.51 -3.57
C GLU A 55 9.74 -6.65 -2.76
N THR A 56 8.54 -7.18 -2.49
CA THR A 56 7.46 -6.41 -1.85
C THR A 56 6.70 -7.24 -0.82
N LEU A 57 6.25 -6.57 0.23
CA LEU A 57 5.34 -7.07 1.26
C LEU A 57 3.99 -6.38 1.09
N TRP A 58 2.92 -7.17 1.14
CA TRP A 58 1.56 -6.63 1.01
C TRP A 58 0.80 -6.78 2.32
N LEU A 59 0.11 -5.72 2.72
CA LEU A 59 -0.75 -5.67 3.89
C LEU A 59 -2.14 -5.19 3.50
N HIS A 60 -3.17 -5.87 4.03
CA HIS A 60 -4.56 -5.46 3.89
C HIS A 60 -5.08 -5.00 5.25
N ILE A 61 -5.24 -3.68 5.41
CA ILE A 61 -5.59 -3.07 6.69
C ILE A 61 -7.01 -2.54 6.61
N ARG A 62 -7.92 -3.10 7.42
CA ARG A 62 -9.31 -2.64 7.51
C ARG A 62 -9.41 -1.45 8.47
N ALA A 63 -10.15 -0.42 8.07
CA ALA A 63 -10.44 0.75 8.88
C ALA A 63 -11.54 0.41 9.92
N LEU A 64 -11.13 -0.07 11.10
CA LEU A 64 -12.03 -0.51 12.17
C LEU A 64 -11.84 0.25 13.50
N GLY A 65 -10.74 1.00 13.64
CA GLY A 65 -10.42 1.78 14.83
C GLY A 65 -9.78 3.12 14.50
N GLN A 66 -9.54 3.92 15.53
CA GLN A 66 -9.03 5.29 15.41
C GLN A 66 -7.74 5.38 14.58
N TRP A 67 -6.76 4.49 14.85
CA TRP A 67 -5.49 4.48 14.12
C TRP A 67 -5.66 4.05 12.66
N THR A 68 -6.39 2.96 12.40
CA THR A 68 -6.60 2.44 11.04
C THR A 68 -7.44 3.37 10.17
N ASN A 69 -8.36 4.14 10.77
CA ASN A 69 -9.16 5.12 10.06
C ASN A 69 -8.29 6.30 9.61
N LYS A 70 -7.43 6.82 10.50
CA LYS A 70 -6.45 7.85 10.16
C LYS A 70 -5.48 7.37 9.08
N LEU A 71 -5.03 6.12 9.15
CA LEU A 71 -4.19 5.50 8.11
C LEU A 71 -4.91 5.52 6.75
N TYR A 72 -6.17 5.08 6.72
CA TYR A 72 -6.99 5.06 5.51
C TYR A 72 -7.17 6.46 4.92
N GLU A 73 -7.53 7.45 5.75
CA GLU A 73 -7.67 8.84 5.32
C GLU A 73 -6.35 9.45 4.81
N TYR A 74 -5.22 9.15 5.46
CA TYR A 74 -3.91 9.63 5.07
C TYR A 74 -3.52 9.15 3.66
N PHE A 75 -3.65 7.86 3.37
CA PHE A 75 -3.33 7.33 2.05
C PHE A 75 -4.31 7.79 0.97
N GLN A 76 -5.59 7.95 1.30
CA GLN A 76 -6.59 8.52 0.38
C GLN A 76 -6.25 9.97 -0.03
N GLN A 77 -5.69 10.75 0.90
CA GLN A 77 -5.22 12.11 0.59
C GLN A 77 -3.94 12.07 -0.25
N LEU A 78 -3.02 11.14 0.02
CA LEU A 78 -1.78 10.96 -0.72
C LEU A 78 -2.06 10.60 -2.19
N GLU A 79 -2.92 9.61 -2.43
CA GLU A 79 -3.33 9.19 -3.80
C GLU A 79 -3.95 10.35 -4.59
N ARG A 80 -4.71 11.22 -3.94
CA ARG A 80 -5.29 12.42 -4.58
C ARG A 80 -4.23 13.46 -4.96
N GLN A 81 -3.10 13.47 -4.27
CA GLN A 81 -2.03 14.44 -4.47
C GLN A 81 -0.88 13.91 -5.34
N GLU A 82 -0.86 12.65 -5.75
CA GLU A 82 0.09 12.20 -6.77
C GLU A 82 -0.23 12.92 -8.09
N PRO A 83 0.63 13.84 -8.57
CA PRO A 83 0.49 14.36 -9.91
C PRO A 83 0.69 13.19 -10.86
N GLU A 84 -0.33 12.90 -11.66
CA GLU A 84 -0.30 11.88 -12.70
C GLU A 84 1.00 12.04 -13.51
N LEU A 85 1.94 11.12 -13.29
CA LEU A 85 3.15 11.05 -14.10
C LEU A 85 2.68 10.76 -15.52
N GLU A 86 2.75 11.77 -16.38
CA GLU A 86 2.38 11.67 -17.79
C GLU A 86 3.02 10.40 -18.37
N PRO A 87 2.26 9.51 -19.04
CA PRO A 87 2.85 8.33 -19.64
C PRO A 87 3.96 8.76 -20.61
N ASP A 88 5.12 8.11 -20.51
CA ASP A 88 6.27 8.33 -21.39
C ASP A 88 5.77 8.39 -22.85
N PRO A 89 6.06 9.48 -23.60
CA PRO A 89 5.48 9.67 -24.92
C PRO A 89 5.84 8.45 -25.80
N PRO A 90 4.88 7.92 -26.59
CA PRO A 90 5.13 6.74 -27.41
C PRO A 90 6.31 7.05 -28.33
N GLY A 91 7.32 6.19 -28.21
CA GLY A 91 8.65 6.38 -28.78
C GLY A 91 8.63 7.03 -30.15
N LYS A 92 9.34 8.15 -30.28
CA LYS A 92 9.67 8.72 -31.58
C LYS A 92 10.46 7.67 -32.35
N SER A 93 9.75 7.05 -33.29
CA SER A 93 10.29 6.32 -34.43
C SER A 93 11.39 7.18 -35.07
N ARG A 94 12.65 6.93 -34.71
CA ARG A 94 13.80 7.52 -35.39
C ARG A 94 14.11 6.67 -36.61
N ARG A 95 13.27 6.82 -37.64
CA ARG A 95 13.72 6.56 -39.00
C ARG A 95 14.76 7.62 -39.38
N GLU A 96 15.83 7.10 -39.99
CA GLU A 96 16.79 7.79 -40.85
C GLU A 96 17.83 8.69 -40.16
N HIS A 97 19.12 8.36 -40.30
CA HIS A 97 19.92 8.82 -41.44
C HIS A 97 21.40 8.38 -41.31
N ARG A 98 21.92 7.74 -42.38
CA ARG A 98 23.35 7.54 -42.76
C ARG A 98 24.20 6.66 -41.81
N GLU A 99 25.01 5.72 -42.28
CA GLU A 99 25.79 5.64 -43.54
C GLU A 99 25.73 4.26 -44.21
#